data_AF-A0A932C8W8-F1
#
_entry.id   AF-A0A932C8W8-F1
#
_cell.length_a   1.000
_cell.length_b   1.000
_cell.length_c   1.000
_cell.angle_alpha   90.00
_cell.angle_beta   90.00
_cell.angle_gamma   90.00
#
_symmetry.space_group_name_H-M   'P 1'
#
loop_
_entity.id
_entity.type
_entity.pdbx_description
1 polymer ?
#
loop_
_entity_poly.entity_id
_entity_poly.type
_entity_poly.pdbx_seq_one_letter_code
_entity_poly.pdbx_strand_id
1 'polypeptide(L)' 'YVPGDVFRIAVVNGQVRYSKNGAVFYSSAQSPGYSLLVDTALLSASSTLTNVVIAGATQ' A
#
# COMPACT_ATOMS: atom_id res chain seq x y z
N TYR A 1 1.80 -13.80 4.28
CA TYR A 1 0.74 -13.50 3.30
C TYR A 1 0.54 -14.73 2.45
N VAL A 2 -0.64 -14.88 1.85
CA VAL A 2 -0.97 -16.01 0.98
C VAL A 2 -1.44 -15.50 -0.37
N PRO A 3 -1.38 -16.31 -1.45
CA PRO A 3 -1.96 -15.94 -2.73
C PRO A 3 -3.40 -15.44 -2.56
N GLY A 4 -3.71 -14.30 -3.20
CA GLY A 4 -5.03 -13.64 -3.09
C GLY A 4 -5.14 -12.56 -2.02
N ASP A 5 -4.15 -12.41 -1.12
CA ASP A 5 -4.12 -11.27 -0.20
C ASP A 5 -3.97 -9.95 -0.97
N VAL A 6 -4.86 -8.99 -0.71
CA VAL A 6 -4.83 -7.64 -1.31
C VAL A 6 -4.28 -6.65 -0.31
N PHE A 7 -3.21 -5.97 -0.69
CA PHE A 7 -2.61 -4.90 0.09
C PHE A 7 -2.97 -3.54 -0.50
N ARG A 8 -3.28 -2.58 0.36
CA ARG A 8 -3.50 -1.20 -0.04
C ARG A 8 -2.80 -0.25 0.92
N ILE A 9 -2.01 0.66 0.35
CA ILE A 9 -1.45 1.83 1.02
C ILE A 9 -2.22 3.05 0.51
N ALA A 10 -2.73 3.87 1.43
CA ALA A 10 -3.47 5.08 1.07
C ALA A 10 -3.20 6.19 2.09
N VAL A 11 -3.11 7.43 1.60
CA VAL A 11 -3.16 8.60 2.48
C VAL A 11 -4.63 8.95 2.74
N VAL A 12 -5.03 8.93 4.00
CA VAL A 12 -6.39 9.28 4.44
C VAL A 12 -6.27 10.32 5.55
N ASN A 13 -6.84 11.51 5.35
CA ASN A 13 -6.77 12.64 6.29
C ASN A 13 -5.32 12.99 6.70
N GLY A 14 -4.39 13.00 5.73
CA GLY A 14 -2.98 13.31 6.00
C GLY A 14 -2.20 12.19 6.71
N GLN A 15 -2.76 10.99 6.81
CA GLN A 15 -2.11 9.84 7.43
C GLN A 15 -1.97 8.67 6.45
N VAL A 16 -0.78 8.07 6.36
CA VAL A 16 -0.59 6.84 5.58
C VAL A 16 -1.19 5.66 6.33
N ARG A 17 -2.13 4.95 5.69
CA ARG A 17 -2.78 3.75 6.22
C ARG A 17 -2.45 2.54 5.35
N TYR A 18 -2.21 1.42 6.02
CA TYR A 18 -1.91 0.14 5.44
C TYR A 18 -3.03 -0.83 5.77
N SER A 19 -3.58 -1.44 4.74
CA SER A 19 -4.69 -2.38 4.87
C SER A 19 -4.40 -3.67 4.12
N LYS A 20 -4.95 -4.75 4.66
CA LYS A 20 -4.89 -6.09 4.11
C LYS A 20 -6.32 -6.61 4.03
N ASN A 21 -6.75 -7.02 2.84
CA ASN A 21 -8.11 -7.53 2.60
C ASN A 21 -9.19 -6.56 3.13
N GLY A 22 -8.95 -5.25 2.98
CA GLY A 22 -9.85 -4.18 3.43
C GLY A 22 -9.71 -3.75 4.89
N ALA A 23 -9.09 -4.57 5.75
CA ALA A 23 -8.87 -4.23 7.16
C ALA A 23 -7.57 -3.43 7.34
N VAL A 24 -7.66 -2.25 7.96
CA VAL A 24 -6.46 -1.47 8.34
C VAL A 24 -5.75 -2.19 9.47
N PHE A 25 -4.49 -2.54 9.25
CA PHE A 25 -3.65 -3.19 10.26
C PHE A 25 -2.57 -2.25 10.80
N TYR A 26 -2.27 -1.16 10.10
CA TYR A 26 -1.28 -0.18 10.53
C TYR A 26 -1.57 1.21 9.97
N SER A 27 -1.33 2.23 10.79
CA SER A 27 -1.40 3.63 10.41
C SER A 27 -0.11 4.31 10.84
N SER A 28 0.53 5.02 9.91
CA SER A 28 1.74 5.78 10.20
C SER A 28 1.43 6.92 11.16
N ALA A 29 2.28 7.13 12.16
CA ALA A 29 2.20 8.30 13.04
C ALA A 29 2.78 9.57 12.38
N GLN A 30 3.50 9.43 11.26
CA GLN A 30 4.14 10.55 10.57
C GLN A 30 3.28 11.06 9.42
N SER A 31 3.21 12.38 9.28
CA SER A 31 2.65 13.02 8.09
C SER A 31 3.49 12.66 6.87
N PRO A 32 2.88 12.21 5.76
CA PRO A 32 3.61 11.92 4.53
C PRO A 32 4.21 13.20 3.96
N GLY A 33 5.49 13.13 3.59
CA GLY A 33 6.13 14.10 2.70
C GLY A 33 5.89 13.71 1.25
N TYR A 34 5.50 14.66 0.41
CA TYR A 34 5.29 14.44 -1.03
C TYR A 34 6.57 14.78 -1.81
N SER A 35 6.93 14.08 -2.89
CA SER A 35 6.17 13.06 -3.66
C SER A 35 6.29 11.64 -3.12
N LEU A 36 5.17 10.91 -3.04
CA LEU A 36 5.15 9.53 -2.57
C LEU A 36 5.51 8.57 -3.71
N LEU A 37 6.37 7.61 -3.41
CA LEU A 37 6.76 6.52 -4.29
C LEU A 37 6.32 5.19 -3.69
N VAL A 38 6.14 4.18 -4.53
CA VAL A 38 5.85 2.80 -4.12
C VAL A 38 7.00 1.93 -4.60
N ASP A 39 7.51 1.08 -3.71
CA ASP A 39 8.53 0.08 -4.01
C ASP A 39 8.16 -1.26 -3.35
N THR A 40 8.58 -2.37 -3.95
CA THR A 40 8.26 -3.72 -3.50
C THR A 40 9.40 -4.68 -3.78
N ALA A 41 9.72 -5.54 -2.81
CA ALA A 41 10.70 -6.62 -2.96
C ALA A 41 10.03 -7.99 -2.74
N LEU A 42 10.33 -8.93 -3.63
CA LEU A 42 9.81 -10.31 -3.58
C LEU A 42 10.95 -11.28 -3.27
N LEU A 43 10.89 -11.93 -2.11
CA LEU A 43 11.96 -12.82 -1.65
C LEU A 43 11.85 -14.24 -2.22
N SER A 44 10.62 -14.76 -2.34
CA SER A 44 10.39 -16.17 -2.71
C SER A 44 10.18 -16.34 -4.21
N ALA A 45 10.73 -17.42 -4.77
CA ALA A 45 10.52 -17.78 -6.17
C ALA A 45 9.02 -17.94 -6.48
N SER A 46 8.61 -17.52 -7.69
CA SER A 46 7.22 -17.52 -8.16
C SER A 46 6.27 -16.56 -7.45
N SER A 47 6.77 -15.67 -6.57
CA SER A 47 5.95 -14.58 -6.03
C SER A 47 5.54 -13.64 -7.15
N THR A 48 4.28 -13.19 -7.14
CA THR A 48 3.76 -12.26 -8.13
C THR A 48 2.94 -11.17 -7.45
N LEU A 49 2.92 -10.00 -8.08
CA LEU A 49 1.94 -8.94 -7.82
C LEU A 49 1.09 -8.79 -9.08
N THR A 50 -0.22 -8.73 -8.91
CA THR A 50 -1.18 -8.59 -10.00
C THR A 50 -2.00 -7.32 -9.79
N ASN A 51 -2.40 -6.69 -10.88
CA ASN A 51 -3.26 -5.50 -10.89
C ASN A 51 -2.72 -4.35 -10.00
N VAL A 52 -1.41 -4.12 -10.06
CA VAL A 52 -0.77 -3.01 -9.32
C VAL A 52 -1.21 -1.68 -9.91
N VAL A 53 -1.78 -0.82 -9.08
CA VAL A 53 -2.26 0.52 -9.47
C VAL A 53 -1.67 1.56 -8.52
N ILE A 54 -1.09 2.61 -9.10
CA ILE A 54 -0.75 3.85 -8.39
C ILE A 54 -1.71 4.91 -8.91
N ALA A 55 -2.50 5.49 -8.00
CA ALA A 55 -3.46 6.52 -8.33
C ALA A 55 -3.36 7.66 -7.30
N GLY A 56 -3.39 8.89 -7.80
CA GLY A 56 -3.59 10.08 -6.99
C GLY A 56 -5.04 10.55 -7.09
N ALA A 57 -5.57 11.14 -6.01
CA ALA A 57 -6.71 12.02 -6.15
C ALA A 57 -6.20 13.34 -6.73
N THR A 58 -6.75 13.78 -7.86
CA THR A 58 -6.62 15.19 -8.25
C THR A 58 -7.27 16.02 -7.14
N GLN A 59 -6.51 16.95 -6.56
CA GLN A 59 -7.06 17.94 -5.63
C GLN A 59 -8.09 18.82 -6.31
#